data_AF-A0A7D5C035-F1
#
_entry.id   AF-A0A7D5C035-F1
#
_cell.length_a   1.000
_cell.length_b   1.000
_cell.length_c   1.000
_cell.angle_alpha   90.00
_cell.angle_beta   90.00
_cell.angle_gamma   90.00
#
_symmetry.space_group_name_H-M   'P 1'
#
loop_
_entity.id
_entity.type
_entity.pdbx_description
1 polymer ?
#
loop_
_entity_poly.entity_id
_entity_poly.type
_entity_poly.pdbx_seq_one_letter_code
_entity_poly.pdbx_strand_id
1 'polypeptide(L)'
;MRRDEEPSPDEPDVSESVTISLLISAAATVLVYFGLWGGSVPAITRTAAALAVAVGLPAGVLFYYRGTRSTRLDDLPPLAVLIAVGIPLYILFPERLPPFVALAIVVAVWTDTAIRAAVKYV
;
A
#
# COMPACT_ATOMS: atom_id res chain seq x y z
N MET A 1 44.17 2.92 -14.21
CA MET A 1 43.42 3.39 -13.03
C MET A 1 41.97 3.49 -13.46
N ARG A 2 41.14 2.50 -13.08
CA ARG A 2 39.69 2.55 -13.28
C ARG A 2 39.15 3.63 -12.34
N ARG A 3 38.35 4.56 -12.85
CA ARG A 3 37.47 5.35 -11.98
C ARG A 3 36.43 4.37 -11.49
N ASP A 4 36.48 4.08 -10.20
CA ASP A 4 35.37 3.44 -9.51
C ASP A 4 34.18 4.39 -9.66
N GLU A 5 33.12 3.92 -10.32
CA GLU A 5 31.85 4.61 -10.42
C GLU A 5 31.29 4.68 -9.00
N GLU A 6 31.44 5.83 -8.34
CA GLU A 6 30.71 6.13 -7.11
C GLU A 6 29.21 6.01 -7.44
N PRO A 7 28.45 5.17 -6.70
CA PRO A 7 27.01 5.13 -6.86
C PRO A 7 26.45 6.53 -6.56
N SER A 8 25.74 7.13 -7.52
CA SER A 8 25.15 8.45 -7.36
C SER A 8 24.16 8.44 -6.16
N PRO A 9 24.21 9.41 -5.24
CA PRO A 9 23.47 9.37 -3.97
C PRO A 9 21.96 9.65 -4.07
N ASP A 10 21.37 9.76 -5.27
CA ASP A 10 20.03 10.31 -5.46
C ASP A 10 18.99 9.36 -6.09
N GLU A 11 19.32 8.12 -6.41
CA GLU A 11 18.29 7.12 -6.75
C GLU A 11 17.87 6.38 -5.47
N PRO A 12 16.62 6.54 -4.98
CA PRO A 12 16.13 5.72 -3.88
C PRO A 12 16.16 4.25 -4.31
N ASP A 13 16.95 3.47 -3.58
CA ASP A 13 17.24 2.09 -3.91
C ASP A 13 15.92 1.29 -3.94
N VAL A 14 15.65 0.59 -5.05
CA VAL A 14 14.39 -0.16 -5.23
C VAL A 14 14.17 -1.15 -4.08
N SER A 15 15.26 -1.64 -3.48
CA SER A 15 15.25 -2.46 -2.26
C SER A 15 14.62 -1.80 -1.05
N GLU A 16 14.88 -0.53 -0.84
CA GLU A 16 14.27 0.27 0.21
C GLU A 16 12.77 0.39 -0.08
N SER A 17 12.42 0.77 -1.32
CA SER A 17 11.03 0.94 -1.77
C SER A 17 10.13 -0.30 -1.55
N VAL A 18 10.63 -1.51 -1.84
CA VAL A 18 9.87 -2.75 -1.58
C VAL A 18 9.62 -2.94 -0.08
N THR A 19 10.62 -2.67 0.75
CA THR A 19 10.50 -2.81 2.21
C THR A 19 9.48 -1.81 2.77
N ILE A 20 9.51 -0.57 2.28
CA ILE A 20 8.50 0.45 2.68
C ILE A 20 7.11 0.01 2.26
N SER A 21 6.91 -0.35 1.00
CA SER A 21 5.59 -0.77 0.50
C SER A 21 5.06 -1.98 1.25
N LEU A 22 5.93 -2.90 1.68
CA LEU A 22 5.55 -4.04 2.51
C LEU A 22 5.11 -3.62 3.92
N LEU A 23 5.83 -2.68 4.56
CA LEU A 23 5.42 -2.10 5.84
C LEU A 23 4.09 -1.33 5.72
N ILE A 24 3.91 -0.55 4.65
CA ILE A 24 2.66 0.18 4.37
C ILE A 24 1.51 -0.80 4.16
N SER A 25 1.73 -1.87 3.39
CA SER A 25 0.71 -2.92 3.16
C SER A 25 0.31 -3.61 4.45
N ALA A 26 1.28 -3.97 5.29
CA ALA A 26 1.02 -4.58 6.59
C ALA A 26 0.25 -3.61 7.50
N ALA A 27 0.69 -2.36 7.59
CA ALA A 27 0.07 -1.32 8.39
C ALA A 27 -1.37 -1.02 7.93
N ALA A 28 -1.61 -0.91 6.62
CA ALA A 28 -2.94 -0.74 6.04
C ALA A 28 -3.84 -1.95 6.34
N THR A 29 -3.30 -3.17 6.27
CA THR A 29 -4.04 -4.39 6.61
C THR A 29 -4.44 -4.41 8.09
N VAL A 30 -3.53 -4.03 8.99
CA VAL A 30 -3.79 -3.90 10.44
C VAL A 30 -4.86 -2.85 10.70
N LEU A 31 -4.77 -1.68 10.06
CA LEU A 31 -5.75 -0.61 10.21
C LEU A 31 -7.14 -1.01 9.69
N VAL A 32 -7.20 -1.72 8.56
CA VAL A 32 -8.45 -2.26 8.02
C VAL A 32 -9.04 -3.27 9.00
N TYR A 33 -8.23 -4.21 9.49
CA TYR A 33 -8.71 -5.27 10.38
C TYR A 33 -9.20 -4.74 11.73
N PHE A 34 -8.38 -3.95 12.44
CA PHE A 34 -8.74 -3.44 13.77
C PHE A 34 -9.63 -2.20 13.70
N GLY A 35 -9.34 -1.27 12.80
CA GLY A 35 -10.01 0.02 12.72
C GLY A 35 -11.36 -0.05 12.00
N LEU A 36 -11.42 -0.71 10.84
CA LEU A 36 -12.64 -0.73 10.02
C LEU A 36 -13.53 -1.94 10.28
N TRP A 37 -12.92 -3.09 10.56
CA TRP A 37 -13.64 -4.35 10.79
C TRP A 37 -13.80 -4.71 12.27
N GLY A 38 -13.26 -3.90 13.18
CA GLY A 38 -13.41 -4.10 14.63
C GLY A 38 -12.78 -5.40 15.14
N GLY A 39 -11.75 -5.90 14.46
CA GLY A 39 -11.04 -7.13 14.84
C GLY A 39 -11.73 -8.42 14.41
N SER A 40 -12.69 -8.38 13.49
CA SER A 40 -13.35 -9.57 12.95
C SER A 40 -13.58 -9.44 11.45
N VAL A 41 -13.24 -10.46 10.66
CA VAL A 41 -13.46 -10.40 9.20
C VAL A 41 -14.97 -10.44 8.92
N PRO A 42 -15.55 -9.40 8.29
CA PRO A 42 -16.97 -9.36 7.97
C PRO A 42 -17.34 -10.41 6.92
N ALA A 43 -18.61 -10.82 6.90
CA ALA A 43 -19.12 -11.68 5.85
C ALA A 43 -19.16 -10.93 4.51
N ILE A 44 -18.27 -11.28 3.58
CA ILE A 44 -18.20 -10.71 2.24
C ILE A 44 -18.71 -11.76 1.24
N THR A 45 -19.71 -11.40 0.44
CA THR A 45 -20.21 -12.29 -0.63
C THR A 45 -19.16 -12.46 -1.72
N ARG A 46 -19.19 -13.59 -2.44
CA ARG A 46 -18.26 -13.83 -3.56
C ARG A 46 -18.28 -12.69 -4.58
N THR A 47 -19.47 -12.15 -4.88
CA THR A 47 -19.64 -11.02 -5.80
C THR A 47 -18.96 -9.74 -5.27
N ALA A 48 -19.13 -9.44 -3.99
CA ALA A 48 -18.49 -8.28 -3.36
C ALA A 48 -16.96 -8.42 -3.31
N ALA A 49 -16.45 -9.62 -3.04
CA ALA A 49 -15.02 -9.91 -3.09
C ALA A 49 -14.46 -9.75 -4.52
N ALA A 50 -15.18 -10.26 -5.53
CA ALA A 50 -14.78 -10.12 -6.93
C ALA A 50 -14.74 -8.65 -7.37
N LEU A 51 -15.73 -7.84 -6.96
CA LEU A 51 -15.73 -6.40 -7.21
C LEU A 51 -14.58 -5.69 -6.49
N ALA A 52 -14.31 -6.06 -5.23
CA ALA A 52 -13.19 -5.51 -4.49
C ALA A 52 -11.84 -5.78 -5.18
N VAL A 53 -11.66 -6.99 -5.74
CA VAL A 53 -10.48 -7.34 -6.53
C VAL A 53 -10.44 -6.58 -7.85
N ALA A 54 -11.57 -6.52 -8.58
CA ALA A 54 -11.67 -5.85 -9.87
C ALA A 54 -11.37 -4.34 -9.79
N VAL A 55 -11.67 -3.72 -8.65
CA VAL A 55 -11.34 -2.30 -8.39
C VAL A 55 -9.95 -2.15 -7.76
N GLY A 56 -9.57 -3.03 -6.83
CA GLY A 56 -8.31 -2.96 -6.10
C GLY A 56 -7.09 -3.15 -7.00
N LEU A 57 -7.15 -4.09 -7.94
CA LEU A 57 -6.04 -4.34 -8.89
C LEU A 57 -5.67 -3.09 -9.72
N PRO A 58 -6.58 -2.46 -10.49
CA PRO A 58 -6.23 -1.27 -11.26
C PRO A 58 -5.85 -0.08 -10.37
N ALA A 59 -6.42 0.04 -9.16
CA ALA A 59 -6.01 1.06 -8.21
C ALA A 59 -4.56 0.86 -7.73
N GLY A 60 -4.16 -0.38 -7.41
CA GLY A 60 -2.79 -0.70 -7.02
C GLY A 60 -1.77 -0.51 -8.14
N VAL A 61 -2.14 -0.88 -9.37
CA VAL A 61 -1.36 -0.57 -10.58
C VAL A 61 -1.20 0.95 -10.72
N LEU A 62 -2.27 1.72 -10.51
CA LEU A 62 -2.23 3.18 -10.57
C LEU A 62 -1.32 3.77 -9.50
N PHE A 63 -1.34 3.25 -8.26
CA PHE A 63 -0.43 3.69 -7.20
C PHE A 63 1.04 3.48 -7.58
N TYR A 64 1.35 2.30 -8.14
CA TYR A 64 2.69 2.01 -8.64
C TYR A 64 3.17 3.04 -9.68
N TYR A 65 2.33 3.34 -10.69
CA TYR A 65 2.71 4.24 -11.78
C TYR A 65 2.63 5.74 -11.43
N ARG A 66 1.73 6.16 -10.54
CA ARG A 66 1.51 7.59 -10.22
C ARG A 66 2.38 8.18 -9.12
N GLY A 67 3.28 7.41 -8.51
CA GLY A 67 4.41 8.03 -7.82
C GLY A 67 4.64 7.66 -6.36
N THR A 68 4.22 6.50 -5.86
CA THR A 68 4.83 5.95 -4.63
C THR A 68 6.28 5.45 -4.85
N ARG A 69 6.87 5.71 -6.04
CA ARG A 69 8.24 5.32 -6.43
C ARG A 69 9.34 5.99 -5.60
N SER A 70 9.14 7.22 -5.09
CA SER A 70 10.19 7.95 -4.37
C SER A 70 9.99 8.01 -2.86
N THR A 71 9.15 7.15 -2.27
CA THR A 71 9.04 7.09 -0.82
C THR A 71 10.37 6.59 -0.27
N ARG A 72 11.19 7.47 0.32
CA ARG A 72 12.37 7.12 1.13
C ARG A 72 11.90 6.82 2.55
N LEU A 73 12.54 5.86 3.22
CA LEU A 73 12.16 5.42 4.57
C LEU A 73 12.48 6.51 5.59
N ASP A 74 13.43 7.39 5.26
CA ASP A 74 13.80 8.57 6.04
C ASP A 74 12.73 9.68 6.01
N ASP A 75 11.89 9.74 4.96
CA ASP A 75 10.93 10.84 4.76
C ASP A 75 9.55 10.59 5.39
N LEU A 76 9.16 9.34 5.58
CA LEU A 76 7.86 9.00 6.18
C LEU A 76 8.00 7.94 7.28
N PRO A 77 7.88 8.33 8.55
CA PRO A 77 7.67 7.38 9.63
C PRO A 77 6.51 6.45 9.26
N PRO A 78 6.58 5.12 9.51
CA PRO A 78 5.47 4.21 9.26
C PRO A 78 4.14 4.67 9.88
N LEU A 79 4.22 5.37 11.02
CA LEU A 79 3.08 6.02 11.66
C LEU A 79 2.50 7.18 10.85
N ALA A 80 3.34 7.97 10.17
CA ALA A 80 2.91 9.05 9.29
C ALA A 80 2.12 8.51 8.09
N VAL A 81 2.50 7.35 7.56
CA VAL A 81 1.70 6.68 6.51
C VAL A 81 0.37 6.20 7.06
N LEU A 82 0.37 5.59 8.25
CA LEU A 82 -0.84 5.16 8.93
C LEU A 82 -1.81 6.32 9.16
N ILE A 83 -1.27 7.49 9.51
CA ILE A 83 -2.03 8.73 9.71
C ILE A 83 -2.50 9.31 8.36
N ALA A 84 -1.62 9.36 7.36
CA ALA A 84 -1.94 9.90 6.04
C ALA A 84 -3.02 9.10 5.30
N VAL A 85 -3.11 7.79 5.56
CA VAL A 85 -4.18 6.93 5.03
C VAL A 85 -5.38 6.90 5.98
N GLY A 86 -5.13 6.79 7.29
CA GLY A 86 -6.17 6.64 8.31
C GLY A 86 -7.05 7.88 8.47
N ILE A 87 -6.47 9.10 8.45
CA ILE A 87 -7.21 10.35 8.61
C ILE A 87 -8.20 10.57 7.46
N PRO A 88 -7.80 10.53 6.17
CA PRO A 88 -8.75 10.68 5.07
C PRO A 88 -9.85 9.61 5.09
N LEU A 89 -9.51 8.36 5.41
CA LEU A 89 -10.51 7.29 5.50
C LEU A 89 -11.50 7.52 6.64
N TYR A 90 -11.04 8.02 7.78
CA TYR A 90 -11.91 8.35 8.91
C TYR A 90 -12.83 9.54 8.60
N ILE A 91 -12.33 10.56 7.91
CA ILE A 91 -13.11 11.76 7.54
C ILE A 91 -14.13 11.43 6.45
N LEU A 92 -13.73 10.68 5.42
CA LEU A 92 -14.59 10.36 4.28
C LEU A 92 -15.65 9.30 4.62
N PHE A 93 -15.41 8.45 5.62
CA PHE A 93 -16.29 7.35 5.98
C PHE A 93 -16.53 7.26 7.50
N PRO A 94 -17.25 8.25 8.08
CA PRO A 94 -17.50 8.33 9.52
C PRO A 94 -18.35 7.16 10.05
N GLU A 95 -19.15 6.54 9.18
CA GLU A 95 -20.05 5.41 9.50
C GLU A 95 -19.37 4.04 9.36
N ARG A 96 -18.05 4.02 9.17
CA ARG A 96 -17.21 2.90 8.72
C ARG A 96 -17.34 2.62 7.22
N LEU A 97 -16.21 2.25 6.63
CA LEU A 97 -16.15 1.82 5.23
C LEU A 97 -16.95 0.54 5.00
N PRO A 98 -17.70 0.42 3.90
CA PRO A 98 -18.29 -0.85 3.50
C PRO A 98 -17.18 -1.93 3.41
N PRO A 99 -17.43 -3.16 3.91
CA PRO A 99 -16.44 -4.23 3.94
C PRO A 99 -15.70 -4.48 2.62
N PHE A 100 -16.41 -4.39 1.50
CA PHE A 100 -15.83 -4.59 0.17
C PHE A 100 -14.87 -3.46 -0.24
N VAL A 101 -15.12 -2.22 0.19
CA VAL A 101 -14.22 -1.08 -0.10
C VAL A 101 -12.95 -1.22 0.73
N ALA A 102 -13.09 -1.59 2.01
CA ALA A 102 -11.94 -1.88 2.85
C ALA A 102 -11.07 -3.01 2.28
N LEU A 103 -11.69 -4.07 1.76
CA LEU A 103 -10.99 -5.14 1.04
C LEU A 103 -10.32 -4.63 -0.24
N ALA A 104 -10.96 -3.77 -1.02
CA ALA A 104 -10.39 -3.20 -2.24
C ALA A 104 -9.12 -2.37 -1.95
N ILE A 105 -9.11 -1.64 -0.83
CA ILE A 105 -7.91 -0.92 -0.35
C ILE A 105 -6.79 -1.92 -0.07
N VAL A 106 -7.06 -2.99 0.69
CA VAL A 106 -6.05 -4.03 0.97
C VAL A 106 -5.50 -4.61 -0.34
N VAL A 107 -6.36 -4.97 -1.29
CA VAL A 107 -5.92 -5.48 -2.60
C VAL A 107 -5.05 -4.46 -3.33
N ALA A 108 -5.41 -3.18 -3.34
CA ALA A 108 -4.65 -2.14 -4.03
C ALA A 108 -3.23 -1.97 -3.48
N VAL A 109 -3.07 -1.89 -2.15
CA VAL A 109 -1.76 -1.68 -1.52
C VAL A 109 -0.86 -2.91 -1.68
N TRP A 110 -1.43 -4.11 -1.59
CA TRP A 110 -0.70 -5.35 -1.87
C TRP A 110 -0.33 -5.51 -3.35
N THR A 111 -1.17 -5.02 -4.26
CA THR A 111 -0.87 -5.02 -5.70
C THR A 111 0.31 -4.10 -6.03
N ASP A 112 0.33 -2.87 -5.49
CA ASP A 112 1.50 -1.98 -5.60
C ASP A 112 2.78 -2.65 -5.09
N THR A 113 2.70 -3.26 -3.90
CA THR A 113 3.84 -3.97 -3.28
C THR A 113 4.32 -5.14 -4.13
N ALA A 114 3.39 -5.95 -4.67
CA ALA A 114 3.72 -7.08 -5.51
C ALA A 114 4.40 -6.63 -6.81
N ILE A 115 3.95 -5.55 -7.44
CA ILE A 115 4.57 -5.00 -8.64
C ILE A 115 5.99 -4.50 -8.34
N ARG A 116 6.20 -3.79 -7.22
CA ARG A 116 7.55 -3.35 -6.79
C ARG A 116 8.49 -4.50 -6.53
N ALA A 117 8.01 -5.53 -5.85
CA ALA A 117 8.79 -6.74 -5.60
C ALA A 117 9.12 -7.45 -6.92
N ALA A 118 8.16 -7.59 -7.83
CA ALA A 118 8.37 -8.22 -9.13
C ALA A 118 9.42 -7.46 -9.97
N VAL A 119 9.38 -6.13 -10.00
CA VAL A 119 10.38 -5.30 -10.72
C VAL A 119 11.77 -5.39 -10.10
N LYS A 120 11.89 -5.69 -8.80
CA LYS A 120 13.18 -5.88 -8.14
C LYS A 120 13.83 -7.23 -8.44
N TYR A 121 13.03 -8.30 -8.48
CA TYR A 121 13.52 -9.68 -8.53
C TYR A 121 13.49 -10.31 -9.95
N VAL A 122 13.17 -9.52 -10.97
CA VAL A 122 13.21 -9.88 -12.40
C VAL A 122 14.32 -9.10 -13.07
#